data_AF-A0AAQ0ELL9-F1
#
_entry.id   AF-A0AAQ0ELL9-F1
#
_cell.length_a   1.000
_cell.length_b   1.000
_cell.length_c   1.000
_cell.angle_alpha   90.00
_cell.angle_beta   90.00
_cell.angle_gamma   90.00
#
_symmetry.space_group_name_H-M   'P 1'
#
loop_
_entity.id
_entity.type
_entity.pdbx_description
1 polymer ?
#
loop_
_entity_poly.entity_id
_entity_poly.type
_entity_poly.pdbx_seq_one_letter_code
_entity_poly.pdbx_strand_id
1 'polypeptide(L)'
;MIKITSSPYSQPPILGSPKSSSSPFSQSGTLGKITRVIAALLLILVSLGLILIAYNFSDLLNYRFCVNKKAKLPIPIPESTKIAFQKHGQDLSRKDIISLGVVLQTYLKSDLPILDNSQIFQFMCVLHDQYPRLLPDDCLVSPLTIFNYQEEICNTLQNKLHADKTPICPLKASHPLTCSPKNYHRLLRQARVLPFLLWYDPEPTTYAQTLEQMQKCASQGSPGSSHWTVIIVDLDTQLITYFDSLSTYIASRDEMKRQIKNLASHLATLGICKNNKTPFDVRVIVEKPLQTGMGLCCGLWCCQYMKWYMEDPRTRILKNLPDSLEYKNILLHSLFSSFQEKMTKYTNLSWPTT
;
A
#
# COMPACT_ATOMS: atom_id res chain seq x y z
N MET A 1 32.18 36.52 67.79
CA MET A 1 32.03 37.78 67.03
C MET A 1 33.18 38.71 67.41
N ILE A 2 34.31 38.70 66.70
CA ILE A 2 35.25 39.84 66.67
C ILE A 2 35.84 39.92 65.25
N LYS A 3 35.85 41.16 64.74
CA LYS A 3 36.17 41.63 63.38
C LYS A 3 37.67 41.81 63.12
N ILE A 4 38.07 41.53 61.87
CA ILE A 4 38.90 42.34 60.92
C ILE A 4 40.22 42.93 61.48
N THR A 5 41.40 42.63 60.93
CA THR A 5 42.07 43.44 59.86
C THR A 5 43.43 42.86 59.47
N SER A 6 43.81 43.18 58.23
CA SER A 6 44.98 42.85 57.42
C SER A 6 46.38 43.01 58.03
N SER A 7 47.34 42.19 57.57
CA SER A 7 48.79 42.48 57.52
C SER A 7 49.51 41.51 56.55
N PRO A 8 50.80 41.66 56.20
CA PRO A 8 51.24 42.00 54.85
C PRO A 8 52.15 40.93 54.22
N TYR A 9 52.54 41.19 52.97
CA TYR A 9 53.51 40.46 52.15
C TYR A 9 54.72 39.88 52.91
N SER A 10 55.00 38.60 52.65
CA SER A 10 56.34 38.02 52.51
C SER A 10 56.26 36.71 51.70
N GLN A 11 57.22 36.53 50.79
CA GLN A 11 57.25 35.66 49.61
C GLN A 11 57.22 34.13 49.89
N PRO A 12 56.76 33.32 48.91
CA PRO A 12 57.20 31.94 48.71
C PRO A 12 58.29 31.81 47.62
N PRO A 13 59.02 30.68 47.58
CA PRO A 13 60.30 30.55 46.89
C PRO A 13 60.16 30.33 45.37
N ILE A 14 61.24 30.66 44.65
CA ILE A 14 61.42 30.39 43.22
C ILE A 14 61.61 28.87 43.02
N LEU A 15 60.77 28.25 42.18
CA LEU A 15 61.09 26.98 41.53
C LEU A 15 60.44 26.91 40.14
N GLY A 16 61.28 26.92 39.10
CA GLY A 16 61.08 26.22 37.82
C GLY A 16 59.83 26.53 36.99
N SER A 17 60.03 27.28 35.91
CA SER A 17 59.14 27.32 34.74
C SER A 17 58.65 25.93 34.28
N PRO A 18 57.33 25.69 34.13
CA PRO A 18 56.85 24.60 33.30
C PRO A 18 56.87 25.04 31.84
N LYS A 19 57.72 24.35 31.06
CA LYS A 19 57.79 24.37 29.60
C LYS A 19 56.39 24.37 28.99
N SER A 20 56.20 25.24 28.01
CA SER A 20 55.11 25.17 27.02
C SER A 20 54.93 23.73 26.53
N SER A 21 53.83 23.10 26.90
CA SER A 21 53.44 21.80 26.35
C SER A 21 53.09 21.99 24.88
N SER A 22 53.95 21.45 24.02
CA SER A 22 53.73 21.38 22.59
C SER A 22 52.46 20.58 22.29
N SER A 23 51.53 21.21 21.58
CA SER A 23 50.41 20.53 20.93
C SER A 23 50.91 19.32 20.11
N PRO A 24 50.19 18.18 20.10
CA PRO A 24 50.58 16.98 19.35
C PRO A 24 50.58 17.18 17.82
N PHE A 25 50.29 18.38 17.32
CA PHE A 25 50.36 18.76 15.91
C PHE A 25 51.75 19.23 15.43
N SER A 26 52.69 19.55 16.33
CA SER A 26 53.96 20.15 15.93
C SER A 26 55.15 19.18 15.81
N GLN A 27 55.00 17.90 16.17
CA GLN A 27 56.09 16.90 16.15
C GLN A 27 55.76 15.64 15.32
N SER A 28 55.27 15.80 14.11
CA SER A 28 55.30 14.70 13.14
C SER A 28 55.87 15.21 11.83
N GLY A 29 56.96 14.59 11.36
CA GLY A 29 57.52 14.83 10.04
C GLY A 29 56.44 14.72 8.96
N THR A 30 56.66 15.36 7.81
CA THR A 30 55.69 15.48 6.70
C THR A 30 55.05 14.14 6.32
N LEU A 31 55.81 13.05 6.44
CA LEU A 31 55.36 11.67 6.23
C LEU A 31 54.28 11.21 7.22
N GLY A 32 54.37 11.61 8.49
CA GLY A 32 53.38 11.28 9.52
C GLY A 32 52.05 12.03 9.34
N LYS A 33 52.10 13.26 8.80
CA LYS A 33 50.88 14.02 8.45
C LYS A 33 50.17 13.39 7.26
N ILE A 34 50.93 13.01 6.22
CA ILE A 34 50.40 12.32 5.03
C ILE A 34 49.78 10.97 5.42
N THR A 35 50.47 10.18 6.25
CA THR A 35 49.97 8.86 6.70
C THR A 35 48.65 8.98 7.46
N ARG A 36 48.49 10.01 8.31
CA ARG A 36 47.25 10.27 9.04
C ARG A 36 46.11 10.71 8.12
N VAL A 37 46.38 11.50 7.09
CA VAL A 37 45.38 11.90 6.09
C VAL A 37 44.94 10.69 5.26
N ILE A 38 45.87 9.84 4.83
CA ILE A 38 45.55 8.61 4.09
C ILE A 38 44.73 7.65 4.97
N ALA A 39 45.10 7.50 6.25
CA ALA A 39 44.34 6.69 7.20
C ALA A 39 42.92 7.24 7.43
N ALA A 40 42.76 8.56 7.54
CA ALA A 40 41.45 9.19 7.66
C ALA A 40 40.58 8.99 6.41
N LEU A 41 41.15 9.11 5.22
CA LEU A 41 40.44 8.84 3.96
C LEU A 41 40.02 7.37 3.83
N LEU A 42 40.90 6.43 4.22
CA LEU A 42 40.56 5.01 4.28
C LEU A 42 39.44 4.73 5.26
N LEU A 43 39.45 5.36 6.44
CA LEU A 43 38.37 5.21 7.43
C LEU A 43 37.04 5.76 6.90
N ILE A 44 37.05 6.89 6.18
CA ILE A 44 35.85 7.44 5.55
C ILE A 44 35.32 6.49 4.47
N LEU A 45 36.19 5.97 3.61
CA LEU A 45 35.80 5.02 2.56
C LEU A 45 35.25 3.72 3.12
N VAL A 46 35.88 3.17 4.17
CA VAL A 46 35.38 1.98 4.87
C VAL A 46 34.05 2.27 5.55
N SER A 47 33.89 3.44 6.18
CA SER A 47 32.62 3.82 6.84
C SER A 47 31.49 3.97 5.82
N LEU A 48 31.74 4.65 4.69
CA LEU A 48 30.77 4.77 3.60
C LEU A 48 30.42 3.41 2.98
N GLY A 49 31.43 2.56 2.77
CA GLY A 49 31.23 1.19 2.30
C GLY A 49 30.37 0.36 3.26
N LEU A 50 30.60 0.46 4.57
CA LEU A 50 29.81 -0.21 5.60
C LEU A 50 28.38 0.34 5.68
N ILE A 51 28.17 1.64 5.49
CA ILE A 51 26.84 2.26 5.44
C ILE A 51 26.07 1.77 4.20
N LEU A 52 26.73 1.72 3.04
CA LEU A 52 26.13 1.19 1.80
C LEU A 52 25.79 -0.29 1.93
N ILE A 53 26.68 -1.08 2.55
CA ILE A 53 26.44 -2.49 2.86
C ILE A 53 25.27 -2.62 3.84
N ALA A 54 25.19 -1.78 4.88
CA ALA A 54 24.08 -1.79 5.83
C ALA A 54 22.74 -1.39 5.19
N TYR A 55 22.73 -0.44 4.25
CA TYR A 55 21.55 -0.09 3.46
C TYR A 55 21.11 -1.25 2.56
N ASN A 56 22.05 -1.90 1.86
CA ASN A 56 21.76 -3.12 1.08
C ASN A 56 21.28 -4.29 1.97
N PHE A 57 21.79 -4.38 3.20
CA PHE A 57 21.31 -5.37 4.17
C PHE A 57 19.96 -5.01 4.78
N SER A 58 19.60 -3.72 4.87
CA SER A 58 18.25 -3.28 5.24
C SER A 58 17.21 -3.78 4.22
N ASP A 59 17.54 -3.70 2.92
CA ASP A 59 16.74 -4.27 1.84
C ASP A 59 16.65 -5.80 1.91
N LEU A 60 17.69 -6.49 2.37
CA LEU A 60 17.70 -7.94 2.61
C LEU A 60 16.99 -8.37 3.90
N LEU A 61 16.98 -7.54 4.95
CA LEU A 61 16.26 -7.80 6.20
C LEU A 61 14.76 -7.62 6.04
N ASN A 62 14.33 -6.76 5.09
CA ASN A 62 12.96 -6.75 4.59
C ASN A 62 12.58 -8.04 3.82
N TYR A 63 13.54 -8.93 3.54
CA TYR A 63 13.35 -10.09 2.65
C TYR A 63 13.29 -11.47 3.34
N ARG A 64 13.46 -11.64 4.67
CA ARG A 64 13.40 -13.01 5.26
C ARG A 64 12.80 -13.16 6.66
N PHE A 65 11.63 -13.81 6.69
CA PHE A 65 11.43 -15.03 7.49
C PHE A 65 10.92 -16.15 6.57
N CYS A 66 11.84 -16.95 6.03
CA CYS A 66 11.51 -18.16 5.26
C CYS A 66 11.88 -19.39 6.09
N VAL A 67 10.88 -20.08 6.64
CA VAL A 67 11.06 -21.45 7.14
C VAL A 67 10.56 -22.42 6.08
N ASN A 68 11.53 -23.12 5.50
CA ASN A 68 11.33 -24.22 4.56
C ASN A 68 10.65 -25.40 5.26
N LYS A 69 9.46 -25.81 4.80
CA LYS A 69 9.03 -27.21 4.84
C LYS A 69 8.38 -27.59 3.52
N LYS A 70 9.08 -28.44 2.76
CA LYS A 70 8.56 -29.12 1.58
C LYS A 70 7.33 -29.94 1.97
N ALA A 71 6.15 -29.50 1.58
CA ALA A 71 4.95 -30.34 1.53
C ALA A 71 4.71 -30.73 0.07
N LYS A 72 4.71 -32.03 -0.21
CA LYS A 72 4.14 -32.57 -1.46
C LYS A 72 2.64 -32.30 -1.43
N LEU A 73 2.16 -31.46 -2.34
CA LEU A 73 0.74 -31.20 -2.52
C LEU A 73 0.11 -32.21 -3.49
N PRO A 74 -1.05 -32.79 -3.15
CA PRO A 74 -2.08 -33.14 -4.10
C PRO A 74 -3.07 -31.95 -4.17
N ILE A 75 -3.01 -31.11 -5.22
CA ILE A 75 -3.98 -30.02 -5.40
C ILE A 75 -5.01 -30.42 -6.48
N PRO A 76 -6.31 -30.43 -6.19
CA PRO A 76 -7.34 -30.25 -7.20
C PRO A 76 -7.41 -28.76 -7.58
N ILE A 77 -7.10 -28.45 -8.84
CA ILE A 77 -7.12 -27.10 -9.42
C ILE A 77 -8.56 -26.54 -9.44
N PRO A 78 -8.82 -25.28 -9.02
CA PRO A 78 -10.14 -24.66 -9.10
C PRO A 78 -10.66 -24.54 -10.54
N GLU A 79 -11.97 -24.75 -10.74
CA GLU A 79 -12.64 -24.83 -12.04
C GLU A 79 -12.57 -23.58 -12.91
N SER A 80 -12.25 -22.40 -12.35
CA SER A 80 -12.00 -21.19 -13.14
C SER A 80 -10.80 -21.31 -14.07
N THR A 81 -9.91 -22.27 -13.81
CA THR A 81 -8.81 -22.63 -14.70
C THR A 81 -9.28 -23.48 -15.89
N LYS A 82 -10.44 -24.16 -15.84
CA LYS A 82 -10.91 -24.99 -16.97
C LYS A 82 -11.34 -24.16 -18.19
N ILE A 83 -11.70 -22.89 -18.02
CA ILE A 83 -12.24 -22.07 -19.12
C ILE A 83 -11.12 -21.66 -20.10
N ALA A 84 -9.87 -21.56 -19.65
CA ALA A 84 -8.71 -21.45 -20.54
C ALA A 84 -8.26 -22.80 -21.14
N PHE A 85 -8.80 -23.92 -20.65
CA PHE A 85 -8.36 -25.28 -20.98
C PHE A 85 -9.39 -26.12 -21.74
N GLN A 86 -10.54 -25.56 -22.10
CA GLN A 86 -11.61 -26.28 -22.82
C GLN A 86 -11.57 -26.14 -24.35
N LYS A 87 -10.54 -25.51 -24.94
CA LYS A 87 -10.41 -25.43 -26.41
C LYS A 87 -9.63 -26.57 -27.07
N HIS A 88 -9.07 -27.52 -26.31
CA HIS A 88 -8.54 -28.74 -26.88
C HIS A 88 -8.86 -29.94 -25.98
N GLY A 89 -9.99 -30.58 -26.24
CA GLY A 89 -10.21 -31.95 -25.80
C GLY A 89 -9.38 -32.88 -26.66
N GLN A 90 -8.22 -33.30 -26.15
CA GLN A 90 -7.51 -34.52 -26.55
C GLN A 90 -6.40 -34.81 -25.53
N ASP A 91 -6.16 -36.10 -25.30
CA ASP A 91 -5.23 -36.69 -24.32
C ASP A 91 -3.99 -35.83 -24.00
N LEU A 92 -3.84 -35.45 -22.73
CA LEU A 92 -2.65 -34.77 -22.22
C LEU A 92 -1.43 -35.68 -22.33
N SER A 93 -0.63 -35.43 -23.37
CA SER A 93 0.65 -36.08 -23.60
C SER A 93 1.69 -35.55 -22.61
N ARG A 94 2.70 -36.36 -22.32
CA ARG A 94 3.84 -36.06 -21.41
C ARG A 94 4.57 -34.73 -21.74
N LYS A 95 4.37 -34.16 -22.94
CA LYS A 95 4.87 -32.85 -23.37
C LYS A 95 4.14 -31.67 -22.70
N ASP A 96 2.86 -31.80 -22.37
CA ASP A 96 2.06 -30.72 -21.78
C ASP A 96 2.40 -30.49 -20.28
N ILE A 97 2.81 -31.55 -19.59
CA ILE A 97 3.29 -31.49 -18.20
C ILE A 97 4.61 -30.71 -18.11
N ILE A 98 5.49 -30.85 -19.12
CA ILE A 98 6.76 -30.12 -19.20
C ILE A 98 6.48 -28.62 -19.45
N SER A 99 5.53 -28.30 -20.34
CA SER A 99 5.10 -26.91 -20.58
C SER A 99 4.53 -26.26 -19.31
N LEU A 100 3.70 -26.98 -18.55
CA LEU A 100 3.14 -26.47 -17.30
C LEU A 100 4.22 -26.22 -16.23
N GLY A 101 5.23 -27.10 -16.14
CA GLY A 101 6.38 -26.91 -15.25
C GLY A 101 7.23 -25.69 -15.61
N VAL A 102 7.41 -25.41 -16.90
CA VAL A 102 8.13 -24.21 -17.39
C VAL A 102 7.33 -22.94 -17.13
N VAL A 103 6.02 -22.94 -17.36
CA VAL A 103 5.12 -21.80 -17.08
C VAL A 103 5.08 -21.49 -15.58
N LEU A 104 4.97 -22.50 -14.71
CA LEU A 104 5.07 -22.32 -13.26
C LEU A 104 6.43 -21.75 -12.84
N GLN A 105 7.53 -22.26 -13.39
CA GLN A 105 8.86 -21.71 -13.10
C GLN A 105 9.02 -20.27 -13.59
N THR A 106 8.33 -19.89 -14.66
CA THR A 106 8.35 -18.52 -15.19
C THR A 106 7.61 -17.58 -14.24
N TYR A 107 6.41 -17.95 -13.78
CA TYR A 107 5.65 -17.15 -12.80
C TYR A 107 6.34 -17.03 -11.44
N LEU A 108 7.08 -18.04 -11.03
CA LEU A 108 7.85 -18.02 -9.78
C LEU A 108 9.15 -17.22 -9.88
N LYS A 109 9.62 -16.91 -11.09
CA LYS A 109 10.82 -16.09 -11.33
C LYS A 109 10.49 -14.65 -11.76
N SER A 110 9.28 -14.38 -12.23
CA SER A 110 8.85 -13.04 -12.64
C SER A 110 8.34 -12.24 -11.46
N ASP A 111 8.89 -11.04 -11.28
CA ASP A 111 8.39 -10.08 -10.31
C ASP A 111 6.94 -9.69 -10.62
N LEU A 112 6.12 -9.59 -9.59
CA LEU A 112 4.75 -9.10 -9.72
C LEU A 112 4.77 -7.60 -10.07
N PRO A 113 3.90 -7.14 -10.99
CA PRO A 113 3.85 -5.73 -11.32
C PRO A 113 3.36 -4.90 -10.12
N ILE A 114 4.01 -3.77 -9.91
CA ILE A 114 3.59 -2.75 -8.96
C ILE A 114 2.54 -1.90 -9.66
N LEU A 115 1.33 -1.83 -9.08
CA LEU A 115 0.25 -1.03 -9.67
C LEU A 115 0.29 0.40 -9.16
N ASP A 116 0.30 1.35 -10.09
CA ASP A 116 0.06 2.76 -9.82
C ASP A 116 -1.44 3.12 -9.78
N ASN A 117 -1.76 4.38 -9.51
CA ASN A 117 -3.14 4.88 -9.46
C ASN A 117 -3.87 4.65 -10.79
N SER A 118 -3.18 4.80 -11.92
CA SER A 118 -3.75 4.69 -13.26
C SER A 118 -4.17 3.25 -13.53
N GLN A 119 -3.32 2.28 -13.21
CA GLN A 119 -3.59 0.87 -13.41
C GLN A 119 -4.68 0.36 -12.46
N ILE A 120 -4.71 0.84 -11.20
CA ILE A 120 -5.80 0.53 -10.27
C ILE A 120 -7.14 1.09 -10.78
N PHE A 121 -7.17 2.34 -11.24
CA PHE A 121 -8.35 2.95 -11.85
C PHE A 121 -8.85 2.15 -13.06
N GLN A 122 -7.94 1.82 -13.98
CA GLN A 122 -8.25 1.00 -15.17
C GLN A 122 -8.82 -0.36 -14.79
N PHE A 123 -8.23 -1.02 -13.78
CA PHE A 123 -8.75 -2.28 -13.26
C PHE A 123 -10.20 -2.13 -12.75
N MET A 124 -10.49 -1.09 -11.97
CA MET A 124 -11.84 -0.83 -11.47
C MET A 124 -12.84 -0.53 -12.59
N CYS A 125 -12.41 0.14 -13.66
CA CYS A 125 -13.24 0.36 -14.84
C CYS A 125 -13.56 -0.94 -15.59
N VAL A 126 -12.57 -1.84 -15.74
CA VAL A 126 -12.79 -3.18 -16.32
C VAL A 126 -13.68 -4.04 -15.42
N LEU A 127 -13.58 -3.87 -14.10
CA LEU A 127 -14.44 -4.56 -13.15
C LEU A 127 -15.87 -4.00 -13.19
N HIS A 128 -16.04 -2.69 -13.39
CA HIS A 128 -17.34 -2.05 -13.64
C HIS A 128 -18.02 -2.60 -14.89
N ASP A 129 -17.29 -2.79 -16.00
CA ASP A 129 -17.85 -3.40 -17.22
C ASP A 129 -18.44 -4.80 -16.95
N GLN A 130 -17.86 -5.55 -16.02
CA GLN A 130 -18.36 -6.86 -15.60
C GLN A 130 -19.48 -6.76 -14.56
N TYR A 131 -19.43 -5.73 -13.71
CA TYR A 131 -20.37 -5.50 -12.62
C TYR A 131 -20.78 -4.02 -12.55
N PRO A 132 -21.78 -3.58 -13.34
CA PRO A 132 -22.15 -2.16 -13.45
C PRO A 132 -22.63 -1.49 -12.15
N ARG A 133 -22.91 -2.29 -11.11
CA ARG A 133 -23.23 -1.81 -9.76
C ARG A 133 -22.02 -1.29 -8.99
N LEU A 134 -20.79 -1.54 -9.45
CA LEU A 134 -19.56 -1.02 -8.86
C LEU A 134 -19.31 0.41 -9.36
N LEU A 135 -19.04 1.36 -8.48
CA LEU A 135 -18.52 2.67 -8.91
C LEU A 135 -16.98 2.59 -8.98
N PRO A 136 -16.31 2.88 -10.10
CA PRO A 136 -14.86 3.05 -10.08
C PRO A 136 -14.45 4.17 -9.12
N ASP A 137 -13.36 3.98 -8.38
CA ASP A 137 -12.83 4.99 -7.45
C ASP A 137 -12.02 6.05 -8.21
N ASP A 138 -12.07 7.32 -7.78
CA ASP A 138 -11.27 8.41 -8.36
C ASP A 138 -9.90 8.54 -7.67
N CYS A 139 -9.09 7.49 -7.76
CA CYS A 139 -7.74 7.50 -7.19
C CYS A 139 -6.71 8.30 -8.02
N LEU A 140 -7.14 8.99 -9.08
CA LEU A 140 -6.25 9.67 -10.04
C LEU A 140 -5.84 11.07 -9.57
N VAL A 141 -6.79 11.85 -9.04
CA VAL A 141 -6.60 13.28 -8.77
C VAL A 141 -6.52 13.58 -7.28
N SER A 142 -7.37 12.95 -6.49
CA SER A 142 -7.41 13.12 -5.03
C SER A 142 -7.30 11.76 -4.37
N PRO A 143 -6.07 11.24 -4.17
CA PRO A 143 -5.89 9.95 -3.52
C PRO A 143 -6.46 10.02 -2.10
N LEU A 144 -7.19 8.98 -1.72
CA LEU A 144 -7.67 8.84 -0.36
C LEU A 144 -6.48 8.53 0.55
N THR A 145 -6.43 9.17 1.72
CA THR A 145 -5.39 8.99 2.73
C THR A 145 -6.04 8.82 4.10
N ILE A 146 -5.25 8.45 5.11
CA ILE A 146 -5.73 8.41 6.50
C ILE A 146 -6.25 9.77 7.01
N PHE A 147 -5.90 10.88 6.36
CA PHE A 147 -6.26 12.24 6.78
C PHE A 147 -7.62 12.72 6.26
N ASN A 148 -8.08 12.21 5.10
CA ASN A 148 -9.28 12.70 4.42
C ASN A 148 -10.33 11.61 4.11
N TYR A 149 -10.05 10.33 4.37
CA TYR A 149 -10.94 9.24 3.91
C TYR A 149 -12.38 9.34 4.41
N GLN A 150 -12.59 9.78 5.66
CA GLN A 150 -13.94 9.86 6.23
C GLN A 150 -14.78 10.94 5.53
N GLU A 151 -14.17 12.09 5.26
CA GLU A 151 -14.83 13.21 4.60
C GLU A 151 -15.19 12.85 3.15
N GLU A 152 -14.24 12.31 2.39
CA GLU A 152 -14.46 11.93 0.99
C GLU A 152 -15.53 10.83 0.82
N ILE A 153 -15.53 9.82 1.71
CA ILE A 153 -16.57 8.78 1.70
C ILE A 153 -17.95 9.40 2.00
N CYS A 154 -18.04 10.25 3.02
CA CYS A 154 -19.29 10.94 3.36
C CYS A 154 -19.79 11.81 2.20
N ASN A 155 -18.91 12.61 1.57
CA ASN A 155 -19.23 13.48 0.45
C ASN A 155 -19.74 12.68 -0.76
N THR A 156 -19.06 11.58 -1.09
CA THR A 156 -19.46 10.68 -2.19
C THR A 156 -20.85 10.08 -1.94
N LEU A 157 -21.13 9.65 -0.71
CA LEU A 157 -22.42 9.05 -0.37
C LEU A 157 -23.56 10.08 -0.27
N GLN A 158 -23.27 11.32 0.13
CA GLN A 158 -24.24 12.42 0.04
C GLN A 158 -24.59 12.75 -1.42
N ASN A 159 -23.58 12.77 -2.31
CA ASN A 159 -23.78 12.91 -3.74
C ASN A 159 -24.62 11.75 -4.32
N LYS A 160 -24.36 10.52 -3.88
CA LYS A 160 -25.17 9.34 -4.22
C LYS A 160 -26.64 9.52 -3.81
N LEU A 161 -26.91 9.93 -2.57
CA LEU A 161 -28.28 10.18 -2.08
C LEU A 161 -28.97 11.28 -2.88
N HIS A 162 -28.25 12.35 -3.21
CA HIS A 162 -28.77 13.43 -4.04
C HIS A 162 -29.09 12.95 -5.46
N ALA A 163 -28.19 12.16 -6.06
CA ALA A 163 -28.36 11.60 -7.40
C ALA A 163 -29.55 10.63 -7.49
N ASP A 164 -29.82 9.86 -6.43
CA ASP A 164 -31.00 8.99 -6.35
C ASP A 164 -32.31 9.78 -6.30
N LYS A 165 -32.31 10.96 -5.66
CA LYS A 165 -33.51 11.81 -5.51
C LYS A 165 -33.75 12.73 -6.71
N THR A 166 -32.70 13.04 -7.48
CA THR A 166 -32.78 14.03 -8.56
C THR A 166 -32.54 13.39 -9.94
N PRO A 167 -33.52 13.47 -10.86
CA PRO A 167 -33.35 12.92 -12.19
C PRO A 167 -32.41 13.77 -13.08
N ILE A 168 -32.19 15.04 -12.71
CA ILE A 168 -31.41 16.03 -13.48
C ILE A 168 -30.27 16.57 -12.61
N CYS A 169 -29.06 16.57 -13.16
CA CYS A 169 -27.85 17.19 -12.60
C CYS A 169 -28.08 18.70 -12.44
N PRO A 170 -27.88 19.27 -11.24
CA PRO A 170 -26.53 19.45 -10.74
C PRO A 170 -26.23 18.62 -9.49
N LEU A 171 -25.09 17.92 -9.51
CA LEU A 171 -24.45 17.42 -8.30
C LEU A 171 -24.13 18.62 -7.40
N LYS A 172 -24.34 18.47 -6.08
CA LYS A 172 -24.08 19.55 -5.11
C LYS A 172 -22.59 19.74 -4.80
N ALA A 173 -21.77 18.71 -5.02
CA ALA A 173 -20.35 18.71 -4.69
C ALA A 173 -19.46 18.35 -5.90
N SER A 174 -18.14 18.35 -5.69
CA SER A 174 -17.12 17.96 -6.68
C SER A 174 -17.42 16.59 -7.30
N HIS A 175 -17.14 16.49 -8.60
CA HIS A 175 -17.11 15.25 -9.36
C HIS A 175 -15.67 15.00 -9.83
N PRO A 176 -15.32 13.75 -10.20
CA PRO A 176 -14.01 13.46 -10.76
C PRO A 176 -13.68 14.39 -11.94
N LEU A 177 -12.46 14.92 -11.98
CA LEU A 177 -12.03 15.82 -13.07
C LEU A 177 -12.03 15.11 -14.44
N THR A 178 -11.80 13.80 -14.43
CA THR A 178 -11.76 12.95 -15.63
C THR A 178 -13.14 12.40 -16.02
N CYS A 179 -14.22 12.77 -15.31
CA CYS A 179 -15.59 12.37 -15.62
C CYS A 179 -16.49 13.58 -15.85
N SER A 180 -17.30 13.55 -16.91
CA SER A 180 -18.34 14.58 -17.06
C SER A 180 -19.35 14.49 -15.90
N PRO A 181 -19.86 15.63 -15.39
CA PRO A 181 -20.84 15.64 -14.30
C PRO A 181 -22.07 14.78 -14.60
N LYS A 182 -22.55 14.81 -15.85
CA LYS A 182 -23.70 14.03 -16.33
C LYS A 182 -23.42 12.53 -16.28
N ASN A 183 -22.24 12.09 -16.68
CA ASN A 183 -21.88 10.67 -16.62
C ASN A 183 -21.70 10.21 -15.17
N TYR A 184 -21.02 11.02 -14.34
CA TYR A 184 -20.82 10.69 -12.94
C TYR A 184 -22.14 10.58 -12.18
N HIS A 185 -23.10 11.47 -12.46
CA HIS A 185 -24.47 11.37 -11.92
C HIS A 185 -25.15 10.05 -12.29
N ARG A 186 -25.01 9.58 -13.53
CA ARG A 186 -25.58 8.30 -13.96
C ARG A 186 -24.92 7.11 -13.26
N LEU A 187 -23.59 7.11 -13.21
CA LEU A 187 -22.81 6.09 -12.52
C LEU A 187 -23.19 6.02 -11.03
N LEU A 188 -23.27 7.17 -10.35
CA LEU A 188 -23.71 7.25 -8.96
C LEU A 188 -25.09 6.64 -8.78
N ARG A 189 -26.09 6.98 -9.60
CA ARG A 189 -27.45 6.41 -9.48
C ARG A 189 -27.47 4.88 -9.52
N GLN A 190 -26.68 4.30 -10.41
CA GLN A 190 -26.60 2.84 -10.60
C GLN A 190 -25.75 2.15 -9.52
N ALA A 191 -24.75 2.85 -8.98
CA ALA A 191 -23.83 2.29 -8.01
C ALA A 191 -24.55 1.72 -6.77
N ARG A 192 -24.08 0.56 -6.32
CA ARG A 192 -24.46 -0.10 -5.06
C ARG A 192 -23.25 -0.52 -4.24
N VAL A 193 -22.09 -0.68 -4.89
CA VAL A 193 -20.81 -0.94 -4.23
C VAL A 193 -19.85 0.19 -4.57
N LEU A 194 -19.32 0.85 -3.54
CA LEU A 194 -18.39 1.97 -3.66
C LEU A 194 -17.05 1.57 -3.01
N PRO A 195 -16.03 1.21 -3.79
CA PRO A 195 -14.66 1.05 -3.32
C PRO A 195 -13.98 2.42 -3.15
N PHE A 196 -13.14 2.54 -2.15
CA PHE A 196 -12.31 3.70 -1.88
C PHE A 196 -10.88 3.21 -1.61
N LEU A 197 -9.96 3.51 -2.51
CA LEU A 197 -8.57 3.07 -2.43
C LEU A 197 -7.78 4.08 -1.61
N LEU A 198 -7.21 3.60 -0.50
CA LEU A 198 -6.46 4.42 0.43
C LEU A 198 -4.97 4.16 0.26
N TRP A 199 -4.24 5.22 -0.10
CA TRP A 199 -2.80 5.26 -0.14
C TRP A 199 -2.23 5.70 1.21
N TYR A 200 -1.19 5.02 1.67
CA TYR A 200 -0.55 5.31 2.94
C TYR A 200 0.96 5.15 2.84
N ASP A 201 1.68 6.03 3.53
CA ASP A 201 3.10 5.92 3.82
C ASP A 201 3.29 6.27 5.30
N PRO A 202 4.13 5.55 6.05
CA PRO A 202 4.35 5.79 7.48
C PRO A 202 5.16 7.05 7.80
N GLU A 203 5.93 7.59 6.87
CA GLU A 203 6.76 8.79 7.08
C GLU A 203 5.96 10.10 7.19
N PRO A 204 5.04 10.44 6.25
CA PRO A 204 4.31 11.69 6.30
C PRO A 204 3.31 11.73 7.47
N THR A 205 3.23 12.88 8.13
CA THR A 205 2.32 13.10 9.29
C THR A 205 1.17 14.06 8.99
N THR A 206 1.10 14.55 7.75
CA THR A 206 0.05 15.45 7.28
C THR A 206 -0.39 15.08 5.87
N TYR A 207 -1.58 15.54 5.47
CA TYR A 207 -2.10 15.32 4.12
C TYR A 207 -1.16 15.90 3.04
N ALA A 208 -0.66 17.12 3.21
CA ALA A 208 0.25 17.75 2.24
C ALA A 208 1.55 16.95 2.06
N GLN A 209 2.18 16.52 3.16
CA GLN A 209 3.37 15.67 3.10
C GLN A 209 3.09 14.32 2.44
N THR A 210 1.87 13.79 2.63
CA THR A 210 1.45 12.53 2.00
C THR A 210 1.39 12.67 0.49
N LEU A 211 0.84 13.78 -0.02
CA LEU A 211 0.81 14.06 -1.46
C LEU A 211 2.22 14.26 -2.04
N GLU A 212 3.10 14.99 -1.33
CA GLU A 212 4.50 15.16 -1.73
C GLU A 212 5.24 13.82 -1.80
N GLN A 213 5.06 12.96 -0.80
CA GLN A 213 5.65 11.63 -0.76
C GLN A 213 5.11 10.74 -1.89
N MET A 214 3.82 10.82 -2.19
CA MET A 214 3.22 10.09 -3.31
C MET A 214 3.81 10.52 -4.66
N GLN A 215 3.97 11.83 -4.87
CA GLN A 215 4.61 12.38 -6.08
C GLN A 215 6.08 11.96 -6.18
N LYS A 216 6.80 11.95 -5.05
CA LYS A 216 8.17 11.45 -4.98
C LYS A 216 8.25 9.98 -5.40
N CYS A 217 7.40 9.11 -4.83
CA CYS A 217 7.34 7.69 -5.20
C CYS A 217 7.08 7.50 -6.70
N ALA A 218 6.11 8.27 -7.25
CA ALA A 218 5.79 8.25 -8.67
C ALA A 218 6.99 8.69 -9.54
N SER A 219 7.67 9.79 -9.19
CA SER A 219 8.83 10.28 -9.95
C SER A 219 10.03 9.33 -9.90
N GLN A 220 10.18 8.59 -8.80
CA GLN A 220 11.26 7.62 -8.62
C GLN A 220 10.95 6.24 -9.24
N GLY A 221 9.71 6.02 -9.68
CA GLY A 221 9.26 4.71 -10.17
C GLY A 221 9.34 3.60 -9.11
N SER A 222 9.33 3.97 -7.83
CA SER A 222 9.48 3.06 -6.69
C SER A 222 8.46 3.41 -5.61
N PRO A 223 7.73 2.42 -5.07
CA PRO A 223 6.73 2.67 -4.05
C PRO A 223 7.33 2.94 -2.67
N GLY A 224 8.63 2.69 -2.44
CA GLY A 224 9.25 2.83 -1.12
C GLY A 224 8.49 2.04 -0.04
N SER A 225 8.11 2.72 1.04
CA SER A 225 7.32 2.17 2.15
C SER A 225 5.81 2.38 1.97
N SER A 226 5.36 2.81 0.78
CA SER A 226 3.95 3.07 0.54
C SER A 226 3.12 1.80 0.41
N HIS A 227 1.82 1.94 0.67
CA HIS A 227 0.89 0.82 0.73
C HIS A 227 -0.52 1.21 0.29
N TRP A 228 -1.19 0.28 -0.37
CA TRP A 228 -2.59 0.41 -0.76
C TRP A 228 -3.50 -0.46 0.12
N THR A 229 -4.62 0.11 0.52
CA THR A 229 -5.73 -0.60 1.16
C THR A 229 -7.04 -0.23 0.48
N VAL A 230 -8.12 -0.99 0.74
CA VAL A 230 -9.44 -0.65 0.19
C VAL A 230 -10.51 -0.67 1.28
N ILE A 231 -11.34 0.38 1.30
CA ILE A 231 -12.58 0.47 2.05
C ILE A 231 -13.72 0.28 1.06
N ILE A 232 -14.59 -0.70 1.30
CA ILE A 232 -15.76 -0.99 0.46
C ILE A 232 -17.01 -0.62 1.23
N VAL A 233 -17.82 0.28 0.68
CA VAL A 233 -19.17 0.57 1.19
C VAL A 233 -20.18 -0.12 0.28
N ASP A 234 -20.87 -1.13 0.81
CA ASP A 234 -21.92 -1.87 0.11
C ASP A 234 -23.30 -1.46 0.63
N LEU A 235 -24.03 -0.77 -0.23
CA LEU A 235 -25.36 -0.22 0.07
C LEU A 235 -26.45 -1.29 0.08
N ASP A 236 -26.24 -2.41 -0.61
CA ASP A 236 -27.22 -3.49 -0.67
C ASP A 236 -27.15 -4.34 0.59
N THR A 237 -25.95 -4.69 1.03
CA THR A 237 -25.75 -5.48 2.25
C THR A 237 -25.64 -4.63 3.52
N GLN A 238 -25.62 -3.30 3.40
CA GLN A 238 -25.39 -2.36 4.51
C GLN A 238 -24.12 -2.72 5.30
N LEU A 239 -23.02 -2.96 4.57
CA LEU A 239 -21.73 -3.39 5.12
C LEU A 239 -20.60 -2.45 4.69
N ILE A 240 -19.73 -2.09 5.62
CA ILE A 240 -18.42 -1.49 5.34
C ILE A 240 -17.34 -2.53 5.59
N THR A 241 -16.56 -2.82 4.55
CA THR A 241 -15.45 -3.78 4.61
C THR A 241 -14.11 -3.08 4.42
N TYR A 242 -13.16 -3.32 5.33
CA TYR A 242 -11.79 -2.86 5.21
C TYR A 242 -10.85 -4.02 4.91
N PHE A 243 -10.03 -3.86 3.87
CA PHE A 243 -9.01 -4.81 3.43
C PHE A 243 -7.62 -4.17 3.47
N ASP A 244 -6.71 -4.82 4.18
CA ASP A 244 -5.28 -4.52 4.22
C ASP A 244 -4.53 -5.85 4.00
N SER A 245 -3.79 -6.00 2.89
CA SER A 245 -3.05 -7.24 2.58
C SER A 245 -1.93 -7.54 3.58
N LEU A 246 -1.49 -6.56 4.37
CA LEU A 246 -0.52 -6.69 5.46
C LEU A 246 -1.18 -6.74 6.85
N SER A 247 -2.51 -6.77 6.90
CA SER A 247 -3.37 -6.89 8.08
C SER A 247 -3.36 -5.72 9.08
N THR A 248 -2.20 -5.18 9.42
CA THR A 248 -2.05 -4.15 10.47
C THR A 248 -1.03 -3.08 10.10
N TYR A 249 -0.89 -2.77 8.81
CA TYR A 249 0.15 -1.82 8.36
C TYR A 249 -0.16 -0.39 8.80
N ILE A 250 -1.43 0.02 8.66
CA ILE A 250 -1.88 1.37 9.03
C ILE A 250 -2.16 1.46 10.54
N ALA A 251 -2.87 0.47 11.08
CA ALA A 251 -3.28 0.43 12.49
C ALA A 251 -3.56 -1.02 12.92
N SER A 252 -3.70 -1.24 14.23
CA SER A 252 -4.17 -2.53 14.74
C SER A 252 -5.60 -2.82 14.22
N ARG A 253 -5.97 -4.10 14.16
CA ARG A 253 -7.30 -4.51 13.67
C ARG A 253 -8.44 -3.90 14.51
N ASP A 254 -8.26 -3.84 15.82
CA ASP A 254 -9.26 -3.27 16.73
C ASP A 254 -9.38 -1.76 16.56
N GLU A 255 -8.25 -1.07 16.38
CA GLU A 255 -8.23 0.36 16.13
C GLU A 255 -8.90 0.69 14.79
N MET A 256 -8.53 0.01 13.71
CA MET A 256 -9.16 0.21 12.41
C MET A 256 -10.66 -0.11 12.45
N LYS A 257 -11.05 -1.21 13.11
CA LYS A 257 -12.47 -1.56 13.29
C LYS A 257 -13.24 -0.47 14.04
N ARG A 258 -12.63 0.15 15.06
CA ARG A 258 -13.20 1.27 15.81
C ARG A 258 -13.40 2.50 14.91
N GLN A 259 -12.40 2.85 14.10
CA GLN A 259 -12.50 3.97 13.17
C GLN A 259 -13.58 3.76 12.11
N ILE A 260 -13.65 2.58 11.50
CA ILE A 260 -14.68 2.27 10.49
C ILE A 260 -16.08 2.22 11.12
N LYS A 261 -16.22 1.79 12.39
CA LYS A 261 -17.49 1.90 13.13
C LYS A 261 -17.92 3.34 13.38
N ASN A 262 -16.98 4.24 13.68
CA ASN A 262 -17.29 5.66 13.80
C ASN A 262 -17.79 6.23 12.47
N LEU A 263 -17.13 5.89 11.35
CA LEU A 263 -17.59 6.22 10.01
C LEU A 263 -19.01 5.67 9.76
N ALA A 264 -19.25 4.38 10.00
CA ALA A 264 -20.57 3.77 9.84
C ALA A 264 -21.67 4.49 10.63
N SER A 265 -21.35 4.92 11.85
CA SER A 265 -22.26 5.66 12.73
C SER A 265 -22.55 7.06 12.17
N HIS A 266 -21.53 7.74 11.65
CA HIS A 266 -21.68 9.03 10.98
C HIS A 266 -22.52 8.92 9.69
N LEU A 267 -22.31 7.88 8.88
CA LEU A 267 -23.13 7.64 7.68
C LEU A 267 -24.61 7.37 8.03
N ALA A 268 -24.87 6.79 9.20
CA ALA A 268 -26.22 6.59 9.71
C ALA A 268 -26.92 7.91 10.08
N THR A 269 -26.20 8.85 10.68
CA THR A 269 -26.75 10.18 11.02
C THR A 269 -27.06 10.99 9.77
N LEU A 270 -26.31 10.80 8.69
CA LEU A 270 -26.56 11.39 7.37
C LEU A 270 -27.77 10.80 6.63
N GLY A 271 -28.40 9.75 7.16
CA GLY A 271 -29.58 9.12 6.53
C GLY A 271 -29.25 8.29 5.30
N ILE A 272 -28.00 7.81 5.17
CA ILE A 272 -27.55 6.95 4.06
C ILE A 272 -28.02 5.50 4.25
N CYS A 273 -28.34 5.10 5.49
CA CYS A 273 -28.76 3.75 5.84
C CYS A 273 -30.24 3.50 5.51
N LYS A 274 -30.57 2.33 4.94
CA LYS A 274 -31.94 1.99 4.46
C LYS A 274 -32.99 1.95 5.59
N ASN A 275 -32.60 1.68 6.83
CA ASN A 275 -33.52 1.40 7.94
C ASN A 275 -33.21 2.25 9.20
N ASN A 276 -34.09 3.19 9.56
CA ASN A 276 -34.18 3.82 10.88
C ASN A 276 -32.85 4.30 11.52
N LYS A 277 -31.91 4.84 10.73
CA LYS A 277 -30.59 5.31 11.20
C LYS A 277 -29.74 4.20 11.85
N THR A 278 -29.99 2.94 11.55
CA THR A 278 -29.12 1.83 12.00
C THR A 278 -27.79 1.92 11.23
N PRO A 279 -26.63 1.98 11.91
CA PRO A 279 -25.33 2.01 11.24
C PRO A 279 -25.07 0.78 10.38
N PHE A 280 -24.21 0.95 9.37
CA PHE A 280 -23.67 -0.16 8.58
C PHE A 280 -22.96 -1.17 9.50
N ASP A 281 -23.05 -2.45 9.16
CA ASP A 281 -22.17 -3.47 9.72
C ASP A 281 -20.72 -3.18 9.31
N VAL A 282 -19.76 -3.62 10.12
CA VAL A 282 -18.33 -3.37 9.88
C VAL A 282 -17.51 -4.65 9.94
N ARG A 283 -16.66 -4.87 8.92
CA ARG A 283 -15.72 -6.00 8.86
C ARG A 283 -14.30 -5.54 8.52
N VAL A 284 -13.34 -5.92 9.37
CA VAL A 284 -11.89 -5.90 9.08
C VAL A 284 -11.47 -7.33 8.80
N ILE A 285 -11.30 -7.64 7.52
CA ILE A 285 -11.41 -9.01 7.01
C ILE A 285 -10.09 -9.79 6.92
N VAL A 286 -8.95 -9.10 6.85
CA VAL A 286 -7.65 -9.76 6.84
C VAL A 286 -7.22 -10.02 8.28
N GLU A 287 -7.10 -11.29 8.66
CA GLU A 287 -6.69 -11.69 10.02
C GLU A 287 -5.19 -11.98 10.12
N LYS A 288 -4.60 -12.44 9.01
CA LYS A 288 -3.19 -12.75 8.87
C LYS A 288 -2.69 -12.12 7.57
N PRO A 289 -1.45 -11.58 7.54
CA PRO A 289 -0.90 -10.98 6.34
C PRO A 289 -0.93 -11.94 5.15
N LEU A 290 -1.44 -11.47 4.01
CA LEU A 290 -1.51 -12.21 2.76
C LEU A 290 -0.19 -12.09 1.98
N GLN A 291 0.44 -10.92 2.06
CA GLN A 291 1.60 -10.48 1.26
C GLN A 291 2.96 -10.83 1.87
N THR A 292 3.03 -11.64 2.94
CA THR A 292 4.33 -12.03 3.53
C THR A 292 5.23 -12.68 2.49
N GLY A 293 6.40 -12.06 2.23
CA GLY A 293 7.37 -12.54 1.23
C GLY A 293 6.98 -12.30 -0.23
N MET A 294 5.96 -11.48 -0.51
CA MET A 294 5.43 -11.23 -1.87
C MET A 294 5.80 -9.84 -2.44
N GLY A 295 6.80 -9.16 -1.87
CA GLY A 295 7.27 -7.86 -2.38
C GLY A 295 6.19 -6.78 -2.38
N LEU A 296 6.17 -5.95 -3.42
CA LEU A 296 5.42 -4.69 -3.54
C LEU A 296 4.09 -4.86 -4.32
N CYS A 297 3.22 -5.78 -3.88
CA CYS A 297 2.01 -6.19 -4.63
C CYS A 297 0.66 -5.80 -3.97
N CYS A 298 0.63 -4.83 -3.06
CA CYS A 298 -0.58 -4.42 -2.35
C CYS A 298 -1.72 -3.99 -3.28
N GLY A 299 -1.41 -3.26 -4.36
CA GLY A 299 -2.39 -2.89 -5.38
C GLY A 299 -3.06 -4.10 -6.05
N LEU A 300 -2.29 -5.12 -6.44
CA LEU A 300 -2.84 -6.36 -6.99
C LEU A 300 -3.72 -7.10 -5.98
N TRP A 301 -3.35 -7.11 -4.70
CA TRP A 301 -4.17 -7.69 -3.65
C TRP A 301 -5.50 -6.95 -3.46
N CYS A 302 -5.50 -5.61 -3.48
CA CYS A 302 -6.73 -4.82 -3.47
C CYS A 302 -7.62 -5.16 -4.67
N CYS A 303 -7.05 -5.21 -5.88
CA CYS A 303 -7.76 -5.60 -7.10
C CYS A 303 -8.32 -7.03 -7.03
N GLN A 304 -7.52 -7.99 -6.56
CA GLN A 304 -7.94 -9.38 -6.39
C GLN A 304 -9.10 -9.50 -5.39
N TYR A 305 -9.00 -8.78 -4.27
CA TYR A 305 -10.04 -8.78 -3.26
C TYR A 305 -11.33 -8.14 -3.79
N MET A 306 -11.23 -7.03 -4.53
CA MET A 306 -12.38 -6.40 -5.18
C MET A 306 -13.08 -7.34 -6.16
N LYS A 307 -12.32 -8.10 -6.98
CA LYS A 307 -12.88 -9.11 -7.85
C LYS A 307 -13.68 -10.16 -7.07
N TRP A 308 -13.09 -10.73 -6.02
CA TRP A 308 -13.78 -11.71 -5.18
C TRP A 308 -15.00 -11.14 -4.47
N TYR A 309 -14.93 -9.89 -4.01
CA TYR A 309 -16.05 -9.21 -3.37
C TYR A 309 -17.23 -9.03 -4.33
N MET A 310 -16.95 -8.71 -5.59
CA MET A 310 -17.99 -8.56 -6.62
C MET A 310 -18.57 -9.89 -7.09
N GLU A 311 -17.79 -10.97 -7.07
CA GLU A 311 -18.26 -12.34 -7.32
C GLU A 311 -19.19 -12.85 -6.21
N ASP A 312 -18.77 -12.73 -4.94
CA ASP A 312 -19.60 -13.05 -3.77
C ASP A 312 -19.12 -12.28 -2.51
N PRO A 313 -19.85 -11.26 -2.04
CA PRO A 313 -19.46 -10.47 -0.86
C PRO A 313 -19.54 -11.25 0.47
N ARG A 314 -20.15 -12.44 0.46
CA ARG A 314 -20.24 -13.33 1.64
C ARG A 314 -19.16 -14.39 1.67
N THR A 315 -18.34 -14.48 0.62
CA THR A 315 -17.32 -15.51 0.51
C THR A 315 -16.32 -15.40 1.65
N ARG A 316 -15.98 -16.56 2.23
CA ARG A 316 -14.89 -16.68 3.22
C ARG A 316 -13.58 -17.03 2.52
N ILE A 317 -13.40 -16.60 1.27
CA ILE A 317 -12.28 -17.01 0.42
C ILE A 317 -10.92 -16.81 1.09
N LEU A 318 -10.76 -15.73 1.87
CA LEU A 318 -9.52 -15.46 2.60
C LEU A 318 -9.22 -16.47 3.71
N LYS A 319 -10.24 -17.12 4.29
CA LYS A 319 -10.05 -18.18 5.30
C LYS A 319 -9.59 -19.50 4.69
N ASN A 320 -9.90 -19.70 3.41
CA ASN A 320 -9.59 -20.91 2.66
C ASN A 320 -8.42 -20.72 1.70
N LEU A 321 -7.79 -19.54 1.70
CA LEU A 321 -6.68 -19.23 0.81
C LEU A 321 -5.45 -20.04 1.23
N PRO A 322 -4.83 -20.82 0.32
CA PRO A 322 -3.60 -21.52 0.62
C PRO A 322 -2.49 -20.57 1.07
N ASP A 323 -1.75 -20.95 2.10
CA ASP A 323 -0.61 -20.18 2.62
C ASP A 323 0.63 -20.22 1.70
N SER A 324 0.64 -21.10 0.69
CA SER A 324 1.75 -21.23 -0.26
C SER A 324 2.02 -19.91 -0.99
N LEU A 325 3.27 -19.47 -0.91
CA LEU A 325 3.78 -18.31 -1.64
C LEU A 325 3.61 -18.50 -3.15
N GLU A 326 3.90 -19.70 -3.63
CA GLU A 326 3.78 -20.09 -5.04
C GLU A 326 2.35 -19.93 -5.54
N TYR A 327 1.38 -20.43 -4.77
CA TYR A 327 -0.04 -20.30 -5.09
C TYR A 327 -0.45 -18.84 -5.20
N LYS A 328 -0.08 -18.02 -4.21
CA LYS A 328 -0.43 -16.60 -4.18
C LYS A 328 0.23 -15.83 -5.33
N ASN A 329 1.47 -16.13 -5.69
CA ASN A 329 2.15 -15.53 -6.83
C ASN A 329 1.44 -15.88 -8.15
N ILE A 330 1.10 -17.15 -8.36
CA ILE A 330 0.39 -17.60 -9.55
C ILE A 330 -0.99 -16.94 -9.63
N LEU A 331 -1.70 -16.85 -8.51
CA LEU A 331 -3.00 -16.19 -8.42
C LEU A 331 -2.92 -14.73 -8.90
N LEU A 332 -1.98 -13.94 -8.38
CA LEU A 332 -1.87 -12.52 -8.73
C LEU A 332 -1.35 -12.31 -10.16
N HIS A 333 -0.42 -13.14 -10.63
CA HIS A 333 0.02 -13.12 -12.03
C HIS A 333 -1.13 -13.46 -12.99
N SER A 334 -1.95 -14.45 -12.64
CA SER A 334 -3.13 -14.83 -13.41
C SER A 334 -4.15 -13.69 -13.44
N LEU A 335 -4.36 -13.00 -12.32
CA LEU A 335 -5.22 -11.83 -12.27
C LEU A 335 -4.72 -10.76 -13.23
N PHE A 336 -3.45 -10.33 -13.07
CA PHE A 336 -2.87 -9.26 -13.88
C PHE A 336 -2.94 -9.59 -15.36
N SER A 337 -2.50 -10.79 -15.76
CA SER A 337 -2.54 -11.24 -17.16
C SER A 337 -3.95 -11.21 -17.74
N SER A 338 -4.96 -11.59 -16.96
CA SER A 338 -6.37 -11.63 -17.42
C SER A 338 -7.02 -10.24 -17.58
N PHE A 339 -6.47 -9.21 -16.92
CA PHE A 339 -6.97 -7.84 -17.00
C PHE A 339 -6.10 -6.94 -17.88
N GLN A 340 -4.83 -7.26 -18.10
CA GLN A 340 -3.87 -6.42 -18.81
C GLN A 340 -4.38 -5.97 -20.19
N GLU A 341 -4.84 -6.90 -21.01
CA GLU A 341 -5.41 -6.57 -22.32
C GLU A 341 -6.68 -5.71 -22.20
N LYS A 342 -7.54 -6.01 -21.23
CA LYS A 342 -8.81 -5.28 -21.03
C LYS A 342 -8.59 -3.86 -20.54
N MET A 343 -7.55 -3.63 -19.72
CA MET A 343 -7.18 -2.30 -19.22
C MET A 343 -6.77 -1.35 -20.35
N THR A 344 -6.36 -1.86 -21.52
CA THR A 344 -6.03 -1.03 -22.68
C THR A 344 -7.20 -0.15 -23.16
N LYS A 345 -8.45 -0.58 -22.92
CA LYS A 345 -9.66 0.22 -23.19
C LYS A 345 -9.69 1.55 -22.41
N TYR A 346 -9.03 1.58 -21.25
CA TYR A 346 -9.07 2.69 -20.30
C TYR A 346 -7.73 3.42 -20.17
N THR A 347 -6.82 3.27 -21.13
CA THR A 347 -5.51 3.94 -21.13
C THR A 347 -5.60 5.46 -21.09
N ASN A 348 -6.68 6.02 -21.64
CA ASN A 348 -6.93 7.46 -21.64
C ASN A 348 -7.54 7.97 -20.31
N LEU A 349 -7.62 7.11 -19.29
CA LEU A 349 -8.14 7.43 -17.95
C LEU A 349 -9.59 7.96 -17.97
N SER A 350 -10.36 7.53 -18.97
CA SER A 350 -11.77 7.87 -19.12
C SER A 350 -12.64 6.95 -18.27
N TRP A 351 -13.67 7.52 -17.66
CA TRP A 351 -14.67 6.74 -16.91
C TRP A 351 -15.53 5.88 -17.83
N PRO A 352 -16.03 4.72 -17.34
CA PRO A 352 -17.01 3.93 -18.08
C PRO A 352 -18.31 4.72 -18.26
N THR A 353 -19.05 4.37 -19.31
CA THR A 353 -20.35 4.95 -19.63
C THR A 353 -21.45 3.93 -19.39
N THR A 354 -22.63 4.44 -19.00
CA THR A 354 -23.84 3.65 -18.72
C THR A 354 -24.95 3.90 -19.72
#